data_AF-A0A174H8J8-F1
#
_entry.id   AF-A0A174H8J8-F1
#
_cell.length_a   1.000
_cell.length_b   1.000
_cell.length_c   1.000
_cell.angle_alpha   90.00
_cell.angle_beta   90.00
_cell.angle_gamma   90.00
#
_symmetry.space_group_name_H-M   'P 1'
#
loop_
_entity.id
_entity.type
_entity.pdbx_description
1 polymer ?
#
loop_
_entity_poly.entity_id
_entity_poly.type
_entity_poly.pdbx_seq_one_letter_code
_entity_poly.pdbx_strand_id
1 'polypeptide(L)'
;MKDRYKLIIIHLILFISALGIGVITKNSYRYFNKISWVILLVNTILFLILIKQFKVKENSIIKYLLIILGIFIILIIDKDYFYSSYIQSTPNTIFPYSILLLSNVITLPFVDIFYCIYMLNLFNISFIIIPSYIIILMIITKKVLKLSKKRE
;
A
#
# COMPACT_ATOMS: atom_id res chain seq x y z
N MET A 1 7.87 21.14 11.48
CA MET A 1 6.72 20.22 11.54
C MET A 1 7.13 18.88 12.14
N LYS A 2 6.37 18.31 13.10
CA LYS A 2 6.66 16.97 13.66
C LYS A 2 6.50 15.89 12.59
N ASP A 3 7.31 14.83 12.64
CA ASP A 3 7.31 13.76 11.63
C ASP A 3 5.94 13.08 11.45
N ARG A 4 5.14 12.98 12.51
CA ARG A 4 3.76 12.45 12.43
C ARG A 4 2.91 13.21 11.42
N TYR A 5 3.01 14.53 11.37
CA TYR A 5 2.24 15.36 10.45
C TYR A 5 2.80 15.28 9.03
N LYS A 6 4.12 15.19 8.89
CA LYS A 6 4.77 14.93 7.59
C LYS A 6 4.25 13.62 6.99
N LEU A 7 4.21 12.55 7.78
CA LEU A 7 3.74 11.24 7.33
C LEU A 7 2.25 11.24 6.98
N ILE A 8 1.40 11.96 7.73
CA ILE A 8 -0.02 12.15 7.38
C ILE A 8 -0.15 12.85 6.02
N ILE A 9 0.62 13.93 5.80
CA ILE A 9 0.60 14.66 4.52
C ILE A 9 1.10 13.77 3.38
N ILE A 10 2.19 13.04 3.58
CA ILE A 10 2.71 12.08 2.60
C ILE A 10 1.64 11.03 2.27
N HIS A 11 0.99 10.47 3.29
CA HIS A 11 -0.08 9.49 3.09
C HIS A 11 -1.25 10.05 2.29
N LEU A 12 -1.69 11.28 2.59
CA LEU A 12 -2.73 11.97 1.84
C LEU A 12 -2.34 12.18 0.37
N ILE A 13 -1.09 12.59 0.10
CA ILE A 13 -0.59 12.75 -1.27
C ILE A 13 -0.63 11.42 -2.02
N LEU A 14 -0.18 10.33 -1.39
CA LEU A 14 -0.22 8.99 -1.98
C LEU A 14 -1.65 8.49 -2.22
N PHE A 15 -2.56 8.82 -1.31
CA PHE A 15 -3.98 8.49 -1.44
C PHE A 15 -4.60 9.17 -2.65
N ILE A 16 -4.35 10.48 -2.83
CA ILE A 16 -4.80 11.25 -3.99
C ILE A 16 -4.16 10.71 -5.28
N SER A 17 -2.87 10.38 -5.24
CA SER A 17 -2.13 9.77 -6.36
C SER A 17 -2.78 8.47 -6.81
N ALA A 18 -3.09 7.56 -5.87
CA ALA A 18 -3.82 6.34 -6.16
C ALA A 18 -5.14 6.67 -6.87
N LEU A 19 -6.03 7.42 -6.22
CA LEU A 19 -7.36 7.75 -6.77
C LEU A 19 -7.28 8.37 -8.17
N GLY A 20 -6.35 9.31 -8.38
CA GLY A 20 -6.15 9.96 -9.67
C GLY A 20 -5.82 8.97 -10.78
N ILE A 21 -4.92 8.01 -10.54
CA ILE A 21 -4.57 7.00 -11.56
C ILE A 21 -5.76 6.06 -11.82
N GLY A 22 -6.55 5.71 -10.80
CA GLY A 22 -7.78 4.92 -11.00
C GLY A 22 -8.82 5.63 -11.86
N VAL A 23 -9.00 6.94 -11.68
CA VAL A 23 -9.92 7.75 -12.50
C VAL A 23 -9.42 7.88 -13.94
N ILE A 24 -8.14 8.16 -14.16
CA ILE A 24 -7.55 8.30 -15.50
C ILE A 24 -7.67 7.01 -16.31
N THR A 25 -7.54 5.86 -15.65
CA THR A 25 -7.54 4.55 -16.32
C THR A 25 -8.94 4.02 -16.64
N LYS A 26 -10.01 4.74 -16.25
CA LYS A 26 -11.43 4.36 -16.41
C LYS A 26 -11.80 2.96 -15.88
N ASN A 27 -10.91 2.31 -15.16
CA ASN A 27 -11.17 1.04 -14.52
C ASN A 27 -11.67 1.35 -13.11
N SER A 28 -12.88 0.92 -12.79
CA SER A 28 -13.35 0.93 -11.40
C SER A 28 -12.35 0.15 -10.55
N TYR A 29 -11.90 0.73 -9.43
CA TYR A 29 -10.92 0.16 -8.49
C TYR A 29 -11.17 -1.29 -8.07
N ARG A 30 -12.41 -1.77 -8.23
CA ARG A 30 -12.85 -3.14 -7.90
C ARG A 30 -12.73 -4.14 -9.05
N TYR A 31 -12.65 -3.68 -10.29
CA TYR A 31 -12.77 -4.54 -11.47
C TYR A 31 -11.58 -4.36 -12.40
N PHE A 32 -10.85 -5.46 -12.56
CA PHE A 32 -9.87 -5.72 -13.61
C PHE A 32 -8.94 -4.57 -14.03
N ASN A 33 -8.00 -4.18 -13.17
CA ASN A 33 -7.06 -3.12 -13.48
C ASN A 33 -5.68 -3.66 -13.92
N LYS A 34 -5.48 -3.84 -15.23
CA LYS A 34 -4.16 -4.20 -15.82
C LYS A 34 -3.02 -3.24 -15.40
N ILE A 35 -3.36 -2.07 -14.87
CA ILE A 35 -2.44 -0.98 -14.50
C ILE A 35 -2.18 -0.94 -12.98
N SER A 36 -2.76 -1.83 -12.16
CA SER A 36 -2.52 -1.87 -10.71
C SER A 36 -1.04 -1.97 -10.32
N TRP A 37 -0.23 -2.70 -11.09
CA TRP A 37 1.21 -2.77 -10.86
C TRP A 37 1.91 -1.41 -11.07
N VAL A 38 1.42 -0.61 -12.02
CA VAL A 38 1.90 0.76 -12.25
C VAL A 38 1.51 1.67 -11.10
N ILE A 39 0.27 1.56 -10.60
CA ILE A 39 -0.18 2.36 -9.43
C ILE A 39 0.70 2.06 -8.21
N LEU A 40 0.90 0.77 -7.93
CA LEU A 40 1.75 0.32 -6.83
C LEU A 40 3.18 0.84 -6.98
N LEU A 41 3.76 0.77 -8.18
CA LEU A 41 5.11 1.23 -8.47
C LEU A 41 5.23 2.75 -8.31
N VAL A 42 4.32 3.52 -8.91
CA VAL A 42 4.29 4.99 -8.82
C VAL A 42 4.17 5.43 -7.36
N ASN A 43 3.25 4.87 -6.59
CA ASN A 43 3.09 5.21 -5.17
C ASN A 43 4.31 4.81 -4.34
N THR A 44 4.95 3.68 -4.65
CA THR A 44 6.19 3.26 -3.97
C THR A 44 7.32 4.26 -4.22
N ILE A 45 7.54 4.67 -5.48
CA ILE A 45 8.57 5.65 -5.82
C ILE A 45 8.23 7.02 -5.21
N LEU A 46 6.98 7.46 -5.34
CA LEU A 46 6.53 8.73 -4.80
C LEU A 46 6.70 8.78 -3.28
N PHE A 47 6.39 7.70 -2.57
CA PHE A 47 6.62 7.58 -1.13
C PHE A 47 8.11 7.81 -0.80
N LEU A 48 9.03 7.12 -1.50
CA LEU A 48 10.47 7.25 -1.29
C LEU A 48 11.01 8.66 -1.58
N ILE A 49 10.47 9.34 -2.61
CA ILE A 49 10.82 10.73 -2.93
C ILE A 49 10.34 11.65 -1.81
N LEU A 50 9.08 11.52 -1.39
CA LEU A 50 8.46 12.41 -0.41
C LEU A 50 9.11 12.28 0.98
N ILE A 51 9.37 11.07 1.48
CA ILE A 51 10.04 10.90 2.79
C ILE A 51 11.41 11.58 2.83
N LYS A 52 12.10 11.61 1.69
CA LYS A 52 13.39 12.29 1.52
C LYS A 52 13.19 13.80 1.46
N GLN A 53 12.27 14.29 0.64
CA GLN A 53 11.97 15.71 0.48
C GLN A 53 11.53 16.37 1.80
N PHE A 54 10.68 15.68 2.56
CA PHE A 54 10.21 16.14 3.88
C PHE A 54 11.22 15.89 5.01
N LYS A 55 12.38 15.28 4.73
CA LYS A 55 13.43 14.92 5.70
C LYS A 55 12.83 14.21 6.92
N VAL A 56 12.05 13.14 6.69
CA VAL A 56 11.41 12.37 7.77
C VAL A 56 12.44 11.44 8.42
N LYS A 57 12.44 11.33 9.76
CA LYS A 57 13.37 10.42 10.44
C LYS A 57 13.05 8.96 10.16
N GLU A 58 14.10 8.14 10.01
CA GLU A 58 14.01 6.70 9.74
C GLU A 58 13.06 5.97 10.71
N ASN A 59 13.24 6.15 12.02
CA ASN A 59 12.39 5.50 13.03
C ASN A 59 10.91 5.84 12.87
N SER A 60 10.59 7.08 12.48
CA SER A 60 9.21 7.51 12.25
C SER A 60 8.60 6.79 11.04
N ILE A 61 9.39 6.60 9.97
CA ILE A 61 8.94 5.92 8.76
C ILE A 61 8.74 4.42 9.01
N ILE A 62 9.67 3.78 9.74
CA ILE A 62 9.53 2.36 10.10
C ILE A 62 8.27 2.14 10.93
N LYS A 63 7.99 2.98 11.93
CA LYS A 63 6.76 2.91 12.71
C LYS A 63 5.50 3.05 11.84
N TYR A 64 5.51 3.98 10.90
CA TYR A 64 4.42 4.13 9.94
C TYR A 64 4.22 2.88 9.06
N LEU A 65 5.30 2.32 8.50
CA LEU A 65 5.21 1.10 7.69
C LEU A 65 4.76 -0.12 8.52
N LEU A 66 5.12 -0.20 9.81
CA LEU A 66 4.61 -1.22 10.72
C LEU A 66 3.11 -1.07 10.98
N ILE A 67 2.60 0.16 11.10
CA ILE A 67 1.15 0.41 11.21
C ILE A 67 0.43 -0.06 9.94
N ILE A 68 0.96 0.31 8.77
CA ILE A 68 0.42 -0.15 7.48
C ILE A 68 0.44 -1.67 7.38
N LEU A 69 1.52 -2.33 7.82
CA LEU A 69 1.59 -3.79 7.88
C LEU A 69 0.53 -4.39 8.81
N GLY A 70 0.32 -3.79 9.99
CA GLY A 70 -0.72 -4.21 10.93
C GLY A 70 -2.12 -4.17 10.32
N ILE A 71 -2.42 -3.14 9.55
CA ILE A 71 -3.71 -3.03 8.83
C ILE A 71 -3.78 -4.05 7.69
N PHE A 72 -2.67 -4.28 6.97
CA PHE A 72 -2.62 -5.33 5.95
C PHE A 72 -2.88 -6.72 6.51
N ILE A 73 -2.51 -7.02 7.76
CA ILE A 73 -2.79 -8.33 8.37
C ILE A 73 -4.31 -8.59 8.42
N ILE A 74 -5.12 -7.57 8.75
CA ILE A 74 -6.59 -7.69 8.73
C ILE A 74 -7.07 -8.06 7.32
N LEU A 75 -6.55 -7.37 6.30
CA LEU A 75 -6.89 -7.61 4.90
C LEU A 75 -6.38 -8.96 4.37
N ILE A 76 -5.26 -9.47 4.88
CA ILE A 76 -4.71 -10.79 4.52
C ILE A 76 -5.57 -11.90 5.11
N ILE A 77 -6.00 -11.75 6.36
CA ILE A 77 -6.90 -12.71 7.03
C ILE A 77 -8.19 -12.83 6.21
N ASP A 78 -8.79 -11.70 5.83
CA ASP A 78 -9.98 -11.66 4.97
C ASP A 78 -9.64 -11.43 3.49
N LYS A 79 -8.58 -12.07 2.98
CA LYS A 79 -8.20 -11.92 1.56
C LYS A 79 -9.33 -12.30 0.58
N ASP A 80 -10.27 -13.15 1.01
CA ASP A 80 -11.48 -13.51 0.25
C ASP A 80 -12.34 -12.29 -0.09
N TYR A 81 -12.29 -11.23 0.73
CA TYR A 81 -12.90 -9.94 0.41
C TYR A 81 -12.45 -9.40 -0.96
N PHE A 82 -11.16 -9.52 -1.28
CA PHE A 82 -10.62 -9.12 -2.57
C PHE A 82 -10.84 -10.19 -3.63
N TYR A 83 -10.55 -11.46 -3.30
CA TYR A 83 -10.65 -12.57 -4.25
C TYR A 83 -12.06 -12.68 -4.85
N SER A 84 -13.08 -12.71 -4.00
CA SER A 84 -14.48 -12.78 -4.43
C SER A 84 -14.90 -11.57 -5.25
N SER A 85 -14.36 -10.38 -4.98
CA SER A 85 -14.57 -9.21 -5.83
C SER A 85 -14.01 -9.40 -7.24
N TYR A 86 -12.88 -10.09 -7.39
CA TYR A 86 -12.24 -10.31 -8.69
C TYR A 86 -12.95 -11.38 -9.52
N ILE A 87 -13.50 -12.41 -8.87
CA ILE A 87 -14.26 -13.48 -9.52
C ILE A 87 -15.78 -13.26 -9.53
N GLN A 88 -16.24 -12.11 -9.04
CA GLN A 88 -17.66 -11.73 -8.94
C GLN A 88 -18.52 -12.71 -8.13
N SER A 89 -17.98 -13.17 -7.00
CA SER A 89 -18.69 -14.03 -6.05
C SER A 89 -18.97 -13.31 -4.72
N THR A 90 -19.73 -13.96 -3.85
CA THR A 90 -19.99 -13.48 -2.48
C THR A 90 -18.78 -13.76 -1.59
N PRO A 91 -18.22 -12.74 -0.91
CA PRO A 91 -17.07 -12.94 -0.03
C PRO A 91 -17.50 -13.63 1.26
N ASN A 92 -16.66 -14.55 1.75
CA ASN A 92 -16.78 -15.13 3.08
C ASN A 92 -15.79 -14.41 4.00
N THR A 93 -16.27 -13.45 4.80
CA THR A 93 -15.42 -12.57 5.62
C THR A 93 -15.67 -12.76 7.10
N ILE A 94 -14.58 -12.75 7.88
CA ILE A 94 -14.59 -12.83 9.33
C ILE A 94 -14.84 -11.45 9.94
N PHE A 95 -14.21 -10.40 9.41
CA PHE A 95 -14.40 -9.03 9.86
C PHE A 95 -15.63 -8.39 9.22
N PRO A 96 -16.33 -7.49 9.96
CA PRO A 96 -17.36 -6.64 9.39
C PRO A 96 -16.89 -5.89 8.15
N TYR A 97 -17.77 -5.80 7.14
CA TYR A 97 -17.49 -5.12 5.88
C TYR A 97 -17.02 -3.66 6.08
N SER A 98 -17.53 -2.95 7.09
CA SER A 98 -17.09 -1.59 7.43
C SER A 98 -15.61 -1.52 7.84
N ILE A 99 -15.11 -2.51 8.58
CA ILE A 99 -13.70 -2.61 8.99
C ILE A 99 -12.82 -2.91 7.77
N LEU A 100 -13.28 -3.80 6.89
CA LEU A 100 -12.58 -4.13 5.64
C LEU A 100 -12.51 -2.94 4.70
N LEU A 101 -13.61 -2.20 4.56
CA LEU A 101 -13.67 -0.98 3.77
C LEU A 101 -12.72 0.09 4.32
N LEU A 102 -12.75 0.33 5.64
CA LEU A 102 -11.86 1.30 6.29
C LEU A 102 -10.39 0.89 6.13
N SER A 103 -10.08 -0.39 6.33
CA SER A 103 -8.72 -0.93 6.18
C SER A 103 -8.24 -0.75 4.74
N ASN A 104 -9.08 -1.08 3.76
CA ASN A 104 -8.81 -0.88 2.33
C ASN A 104 -8.51 0.59 2.02
N VAL A 105 -9.33 1.53 2.51
CA VAL A 105 -9.16 2.98 2.32
C VAL A 105 -7.84 3.47 2.93
N ILE A 106 -7.49 3.05 4.16
CA ILE A 106 -6.23 3.45 4.78
C ILE A 106 -5.03 2.84 4.04
N THR A 107 -5.14 1.61 3.53
CA THR A 107 -4.05 0.98 2.77
C THR A 107 -4.06 1.31 1.28
N LEU A 108 -4.99 2.17 0.82
CA LEU A 108 -5.22 2.43 -0.61
C LEU A 108 -3.94 2.73 -1.40
N PRO A 109 -2.95 3.50 -0.87
CA PRO A 109 -1.68 3.72 -1.57
C PRO A 109 -0.94 2.46 -2.01
N PHE A 110 -1.13 1.34 -1.31
CA PHE A 110 -0.40 0.09 -1.49
C PHE A 110 -1.30 -1.12 -1.76
N VAL A 111 -2.64 -0.97 -1.66
CA VAL A 111 -3.57 -2.10 -1.67
C VAL A 111 -3.63 -2.84 -3.02
N ASP A 112 -3.23 -2.17 -4.10
CA ASP A 112 -3.10 -2.75 -5.45
C ASP A 112 -2.16 -3.97 -5.51
N ILE A 113 -1.34 -4.19 -4.47
CA ILE A 113 -0.57 -5.43 -4.31
C ILE A 113 -1.45 -6.68 -4.33
N PHE A 114 -2.67 -6.63 -3.77
CA PHE A 114 -3.61 -7.77 -3.81
C PHE A 114 -3.98 -8.13 -5.24
N TYR A 115 -4.24 -7.12 -6.08
CA TYR A 115 -4.57 -7.34 -7.48
C TYR A 115 -3.37 -7.85 -8.27
N CYS A 116 -2.17 -7.32 -8.01
CA CYS A 116 -0.93 -7.81 -8.63
C CYS A 116 -0.71 -9.31 -8.32
N ILE A 117 -0.93 -9.70 -7.06
CA ILE A 117 -0.81 -11.10 -6.63
C ILE A 117 -1.88 -11.97 -7.31
N TYR A 118 -3.11 -11.48 -7.45
CA TYR A 118 -4.19 -12.18 -8.15
C TYR A 118 -3.84 -12.45 -9.62
N MET A 119 -3.35 -11.43 -10.35
CA MET A 119 -2.97 -11.55 -11.76
C MET A 119 -1.81 -12.55 -11.99
N LEU A 120 -0.97 -12.75 -10.97
CA LEU A 120 0.11 -13.74 -11.01
C LEU A 120 -0.33 -15.15 -10.57
N ASN A 121 -1.60 -15.36 -10.23
CA ASN A 121 -2.13 -16.60 -9.63
C ASN A 121 -1.44 -16.99 -8.31
N LEU A 122 -0.97 -16.00 -7.54
CA LEU A 122 -0.23 -16.21 -6.28
C LEU A 122 -1.06 -15.86 -5.04
N PHE A 123 -2.39 -15.78 -5.15
CA PHE A 123 -3.27 -15.31 -4.08
C PHE A 123 -3.21 -16.14 -2.79
N ASN A 124 -2.88 -17.43 -2.93
CA ASN A 124 -2.68 -18.34 -1.80
C ASN A 124 -1.49 -17.95 -0.92
N ILE A 125 -0.43 -17.37 -1.49
CA ILE A 125 0.79 -16.97 -0.79
C ILE A 125 0.84 -15.46 -0.47
N SER A 126 -0.31 -14.77 -0.55
CA SER A 126 -0.44 -13.34 -0.21
C SER A 126 0.07 -13.01 1.20
N PHE A 127 -0.10 -13.92 2.16
CA PHE A 127 0.42 -13.80 3.52
C PHE A 127 1.96 -13.73 3.61
N ILE A 128 2.68 -14.13 2.56
CA ILE A 128 4.14 -14.01 2.45
C ILE A 128 4.50 -12.78 1.61
N ILE A 129 3.85 -12.59 0.47
CA ILE A 129 4.18 -11.53 -0.49
C ILE A 129 3.94 -10.14 0.12
N ILE A 130 2.81 -9.92 0.78
CA ILE A 130 2.46 -8.58 1.29
C ILE A 130 3.41 -8.16 2.43
N PRO A 131 3.66 -8.99 3.46
CA PRO A 131 4.65 -8.65 4.47
C PRO A 131 6.05 -8.47 3.90
N SER A 132 6.47 -9.32 2.96
CA SER A 132 7.80 -9.18 2.34
C SER A 132 7.93 -7.87 1.55
N TYR A 133 6.91 -7.43 0.83
CA TYR A 133 6.88 -6.12 0.17
C TYR A 133 7.10 -4.97 1.15
N ILE A 134 6.38 -4.96 2.28
CA ILE A 134 6.53 -3.92 3.30
C ILE A 134 7.92 -3.95 3.94
N ILE A 135 8.47 -5.14 4.24
CA ILE A 135 9.82 -5.31 4.77
C ILE A 135 10.87 -4.80 3.78
N ILE A 136 10.74 -5.14 2.49
CA ILE A 136 11.62 -4.64 1.42
C ILE A 136 11.54 -3.12 1.36
N LEU A 137 10.33 -2.53 1.44
CA LEU A 137 10.16 -1.08 1.45
C LEU A 137 10.83 -0.41 2.66
N MET A 138 10.80 -1.04 3.84
CA MET A 138 11.55 -0.59 5.01
C MET A 138 13.06 -0.59 4.72
N ILE A 139 13.61 -1.68 4.15
CA ILE A 139 15.04 -1.80 3.82
C ILE A 139 15.47 -0.74 2.79
N ILE A 140 14.68 -0.57 1.73
CA ILE A 140 14.94 0.43 0.68
C ILE A 140 14.92 1.84 1.28
N THR A 141 13.94 2.14 2.13
CA THR A 141 13.85 3.42 2.84
C THR A 141 15.13 3.73 3.62
N LYS A 142 15.65 2.77 4.37
CA LYS A 142 16.92 2.93 5.10
C LYS A 142 18.09 3.27 4.16
N LYS A 143 18.18 2.56 3.03
CA LYS A 143 19.22 2.82 2.02
C LYS A 143 19.09 4.22 1.42
N VAL A 144 17.88 4.64 1.04
CA VAL A 144 17.61 5.97 0.45
C VAL A 144 18.01 7.09 1.41
N LEU A 145 17.67 6.98 2.69
CA LEU A 145 18.03 7.99 3.70
C LEU A 145 19.52 7.98 4.04
N LYS A 146 20.19 6.82 4.01
CA LYS A 146 21.65 6.74 4.23
C LYS A 146 22.43 7.40 3.08
N LEU A 147 21.95 7.25 1.85
CA LEU A 147 22.55 7.90 0.68
C LEU A 147 22.40 9.43 0.71
N SER A 148 21.29 9.95 1.25
CA SER A 148 21.12 11.40 1.36
C SER A 148 22.04 12.03 2.40
N LYS A 149 22.26 11.36 3.54
CA LYS A 149 23.17 11.84 4.60
C LYS A 149 24.64 11.93 4.18
N LYS A 150 25.04 11.20 3.13
CA LYS A 150 26.40 11.27 2.59
C LYS A 150 26.62 12.41 1.59
N ARG A 151 25.55 13.09 1.17
CA ARG A 151 25.58 14.18 0.17
C ARG A 151 25.39 15.57 0.79
N GLU A 152 25.08 15.64 2.09
CA GLU A 152 25.14 16.85 2.92
C GLU A 152 26.50 16.88 3.62
#